data_AF-A0A978VTI9-F1
#
_entry.id   AF-A0A978VTI9-F1
#
_cell.length_a   1.000
_cell.length_b   1.000
_cell.length_c   1.000
_cell.angle_alpha   90.00
_cell.angle_beta   90.00
_cell.angle_gamma   90.00
#
_symmetry.space_group_name_H-M   'P 1'
#
loop_
_entity.id
_entity.type
_entity.pdbx_description
1 polymer ?
#
loop_
_entity_poly.entity_id
_entity_poly.type
_entity_poly.pdbx_seq_one_letter_code
_entity_poly.pdbx_strand_id
1 'polypeptide(L)'
;MPKKENFFNDFADKNGESDKPTKDVSRTDFPPNFVFGVATSAYQVEGASKEGGRGPSIWDAFSHTDGKILDKSNGDTAVDQYHRYKEDVELIVKLGFEAYRFSISWSRIFPDGLGTKVNEEGISYYNNIINALLEKGIQPYVTLYHWDLPLHLHETMGGWLNKEIVKYFSIYAETCFKSFGDRVKNWMTINEPLQTAVNGYGLGLVAPGRNENSSTEPYIAAHHQLLAHAAAFSIYQSKYKEKQGGQVGLVVDCEWAEANSDKIEDKIAAARRLDFQLGWYLNPIYFGEYPEIMCEILGDRLPKFTEEDKELLKNSVDFIGLNHYTSRFIAYVKESPEESDFFKAQQMERIAEWEGGELIGDKAASEWLYVVPWGIRKILNYIAQKYNNPPVYITENGMDDEENDTLPLHEMLDDKLRVIYYKGYLAAVAQAIKDGVDLRGYFAWSLLDNFEWAQGYTKRFGLVYVDYKDGLTRHPKSSAYWFLRFFKVDEVSLASLRNSFRDDTYAPQIAQLKTTSETSTHCSFGIAFGTLKPEEECDYQTHLMQTEEEAKCGMDKTAREDISTKIQEYSSR
;
A
#
# COMPACT_ATOMS: atom_id res chain seq x y z
N MET A 1 5.89 -45.41 -2.90
CA MET A 1 4.53 -45.10 -3.42
C MET A 1 3.50 -45.55 -2.41
N PRO A 2 2.77 -44.60 -1.80
CA PRO A 2 1.32 -44.63 -1.73
C PRO A 2 0.74 -43.57 -2.67
N LYS A 3 -0.59 -43.49 -2.76
CA LYS A 3 -1.31 -42.86 -3.86
C LYS A 3 -1.40 -41.33 -3.76
N LYS A 4 -1.34 -40.65 -4.91
CA LYS A 4 -1.96 -39.34 -5.10
C LYS A 4 -3.48 -39.57 -5.22
N GLU A 5 -4.26 -39.20 -4.21
CA GLU A 5 -5.74 -39.09 -4.30
C GLU A 5 -6.14 -37.60 -4.26
N ASN A 6 -7.28 -37.26 -4.87
CA ASN A 6 -7.53 -35.94 -5.45
C ASN A 6 -7.71 -34.81 -4.40
N PHE A 7 -6.80 -33.82 -4.41
CA PHE A 7 -6.80 -32.71 -3.45
C PHE A 7 -7.75 -31.54 -3.81
N PHE A 8 -8.30 -31.51 -5.04
CA PHE A 8 -9.06 -30.35 -5.56
C PHE A 8 -10.59 -30.41 -5.38
N ASN A 9 -11.17 -31.57 -4.99
CA ASN A 9 -12.63 -31.74 -5.04
C ASN A 9 -13.35 -31.43 -3.71
N ASP A 10 -12.71 -31.60 -2.55
CA ASP A 10 -13.39 -31.48 -1.24
C ASP A 10 -13.63 -30.02 -0.78
N PHE A 11 -13.13 -29.02 -1.52
CA PHE A 11 -13.33 -27.60 -1.20
C PHE A 11 -14.46 -26.91 -1.99
N ALA A 12 -15.03 -27.56 -3.00
CA ALA A 12 -16.00 -26.92 -3.91
C ALA A 12 -17.42 -26.77 -3.33
N ASP A 13 -17.89 -27.74 -2.53
CA ASP A 13 -19.33 -27.96 -2.28
C ASP A 13 -19.91 -27.29 -1.00
N LYS A 14 -19.30 -26.23 -0.46
CA LYS A 14 -19.81 -25.59 0.79
C LYS A 14 -19.85 -24.05 0.86
N ASN A 15 -19.36 -23.32 -0.14
CA ASN A 15 -19.26 -21.85 -0.07
C ASN A 15 -19.94 -21.13 -1.25
N GLY A 16 -20.98 -21.74 -1.85
CA GLY A 16 -21.86 -21.09 -2.80
C GLY A 16 -23.06 -20.42 -2.11
N GLU A 17 -23.38 -19.19 -2.53
CA GLU A 17 -24.57 -18.40 -2.21
C GLU A 17 -24.68 -17.69 -0.84
N SER A 18 -24.54 -16.35 -0.90
CA SER A 18 -25.32 -15.36 -0.13
C SER A 18 -24.92 -14.93 1.32
N ASP A 19 -23.63 -14.77 1.63
CA ASP A 19 -23.21 -13.99 2.81
C ASP A 19 -23.12 -12.48 2.52
N LYS A 20 -24.27 -11.80 2.43
CA LYS A 20 -24.31 -10.35 2.69
C LYS A 20 -24.14 -10.15 4.20
N PRO A 21 -23.12 -9.41 4.70
CA PRO A 21 -22.95 -9.20 6.13
C PRO A 21 -24.17 -8.50 6.72
N THR A 22 -24.97 -9.22 7.52
CA THR A 22 -26.13 -8.67 8.24
C THR A 22 -25.74 -7.87 9.49
N LYS A 23 -24.45 -7.82 9.79
CA LYS A 23 -23.82 -7.05 10.87
C LYS A 23 -22.55 -6.39 10.31
N ASP A 24 -22.37 -5.10 10.57
CA ASP A 24 -21.11 -4.40 10.30
C ASP A 24 -19.95 -5.01 11.11
N VAL A 25 -18.77 -5.10 10.52
CA VAL A 25 -17.57 -5.62 11.20
C VAL A 25 -17.10 -4.66 12.31
N SER A 26 -16.72 -5.22 13.45
CA SER A 26 -16.36 -4.48 14.68
C SER A 26 -15.01 -4.95 15.25
N ARG A 27 -14.34 -4.10 16.04
CA ARG A 27 -13.10 -4.49 16.75
C ARG A 27 -13.26 -5.72 17.66
N THR A 28 -14.50 -6.00 18.12
CA THR A 28 -14.84 -7.18 18.93
C THR A 28 -14.98 -8.49 18.14
N ASP A 29 -14.99 -8.45 16.80
CA ASP A 29 -14.96 -9.67 15.98
C ASP A 29 -13.51 -10.23 15.82
N PHE A 30 -12.52 -9.57 16.43
CA PHE A 30 -11.10 -9.94 16.41
C PHE A 30 -10.59 -10.27 17.82
N PRO A 31 -9.54 -11.12 17.95
CA PRO A 31 -8.92 -11.41 19.24
C PRO A 31 -8.49 -10.13 20.00
N PRO A 32 -8.49 -10.12 21.35
CA PRO A 32 -8.07 -8.95 22.12
C PRO A 32 -6.65 -8.49 21.78
N ASN A 33 -5.73 -9.43 21.58
CA ASN A 33 -4.32 -9.22 21.22
C ASN A 33 -4.06 -9.08 19.71
N PHE A 34 -5.10 -8.98 18.87
CA PHE A 34 -4.95 -8.77 17.43
C PHE A 34 -4.51 -7.33 17.15
N VAL A 35 -3.35 -7.17 16.53
CA VAL A 35 -2.72 -5.86 16.31
C VAL A 35 -3.34 -5.16 15.09
N PHE A 36 -3.75 -3.91 15.26
CA PHE A 36 -4.13 -3.04 14.15
C PHE A 36 -3.09 -1.92 13.97
N GLY A 37 -2.59 -1.79 12.74
CA GLY A 37 -1.60 -0.78 12.39
C GLY A 37 -1.79 -0.17 11.01
N VAL A 38 -0.83 0.66 10.64
CA VAL A 38 -0.70 1.30 9.34
C VAL A 38 0.72 1.12 8.80
N ALA A 39 0.90 1.18 7.49
CA ALA A 39 2.18 0.92 6.83
C ALA A 39 2.66 2.08 5.92
N THR A 40 3.99 2.18 5.77
CA THR A 40 4.73 3.02 4.80
C THR A 40 6.04 2.34 4.41
N SER A 41 6.77 2.90 3.43
CA SER A 41 8.16 2.53 3.12
C SER A 41 9.05 3.76 2.96
N ALA A 42 10.35 3.58 3.24
CA ALA A 42 11.31 4.68 3.38
C ALA A 42 11.40 5.58 2.14
N TYR A 43 11.62 5.00 0.95
CA TYR A 43 11.74 5.79 -0.28
C TYR A 43 10.43 6.53 -0.63
N GLN A 44 9.28 5.96 -0.25
CA GLN A 44 7.98 6.52 -0.59
C GLN A 44 7.57 7.70 0.30
N VAL A 45 8.06 7.77 1.55
CA VAL A 45 7.64 8.84 2.50
C VAL A 45 8.75 9.72 3.08
N GLU A 46 10.00 9.25 3.20
CA GLU A 46 11.03 9.98 3.95
C GLU A 46 11.47 11.28 3.27
N GLY A 47 11.81 11.20 1.99
CA GLY A 47 12.50 12.27 1.29
C GLY A 47 13.91 12.48 1.85
N ALA A 48 14.34 13.74 1.84
CA ALA A 48 15.65 14.17 2.32
C ALA A 48 16.77 13.32 1.69
N SER A 49 16.68 13.09 0.37
CA SER A 49 17.47 12.09 -0.36
C SER A 49 18.97 12.33 -0.31
N LYS A 50 19.37 13.61 -0.17
CA LYS A 50 20.75 14.12 -0.14
C LYS A 50 21.18 14.62 1.25
N GLU A 51 20.37 14.39 2.28
CA GLU A 51 20.59 14.90 3.64
C GLU A 51 21.06 13.83 4.61
N GLY A 52 21.58 14.26 5.76
CA GLY A 52 21.97 13.40 6.87
C GLY A 52 22.96 12.30 6.50
N GLY A 53 23.86 12.56 5.53
CA GLY A 53 24.86 11.60 5.07
C GLY A 53 24.36 10.42 4.23
N ARG A 54 23.09 10.40 3.80
CA ARG A 54 22.51 9.34 2.97
C ARG A 54 23.22 9.18 1.62
N GLY A 55 23.44 7.93 1.18
CA GLY A 55 23.84 7.60 -0.19
C GLY A 55 22.64 7.37 -1.10
N PRO A 56 22.79 7.43 -2.43
CA PRO A 56 21.69 7.12 -3.36
C PRO A 56 21.32 5.64 -3.33
N SER A 57 20.03 5.35 -3.55
CA SER A 57 19.50 4.02 -3.86
C SER A 57 19.24 3.86 -5.36
N ILE A 58 18.92 2.64 -5.81
CA ILE A 58 18.48 2.37 -7.18
C ILE A 58 17.22 3.17 -7.57
N TRP A 59 16.37 3.53 -6.62
CA TRP A 59 15.16 4.32 -6.87
C TRP A 59 15.46 5.80 -7.10
N ASP A 60 16.49 6.35 -6.45
CA ASP A 60 16.98 7.71 -6.73
C ASP A 60 17.42 7.80 -8.20
N ALA A 61 18.24 6.85 -8.68
CA ALA A 61 18.67 6.81 -10.08
C ALA A 61 17.52 6.55 -11.06
N PHE A 62 16.65 5.59 -10.77
CA PHE A 62 15.56 5.20 -11.65
C PHE A 62 14.50 6.32 -11.82
N SER A 63 14.12 6.99 -10.73
CA SER A 63 13.13 8.08 -10.80
C SER A 63 13.65 9.35 -11.47
N HIS A 64 14.97 9.55 -11.52
CA HIS A 64 15.61 10.61 -12.32
C HIS A 64 15.84 10.22 -13.78
N THR A 65 15.38 9.05 -14.24
CA THR A 65 15.48 8.61 -15.64
C THR A 65 14.23 9.02 -16.42
N ASP A 66 14.43 9.77 -17.51
CA ASP A 66 13.34 10.27 -18.37
C ASP A 66 12.39 9.14 -18.81
N GLY A 67 11.10 9.34 -18.59
CA GLY A 67 10.03 8.43 -18.99
C GLY A 67 9.85 7.18 -18.11
N LYS A 68 10.59 7.04 -17.00
CA LYS A 68 10.40 5.92 -16.05
C LYS A 68 9.31 6.14 -15.00
N ILE A 69 8.95 7.39 -14.72
CA ILE A 69 7.86 7.77 -13.79
C ILE A 69 6.77 8.50 -14.59
N LEU A 70 5.50 8.13 -14.38
CA LEU A 70 4.35 8.59 -15.17
C LEU A 70 4.19 10.12 -15.19
N ASP A 71 4.25 10.76 -14.03
CA ASP A 71 4.17 12.21 -13.84
C ASP A 71 5.54 12.90 -13.86
N LYS A 72 6.63 12.15 -14.08
CA LYS A 72 8.04 12.59 -14.03
C LYS A 72 8.50 13.09 -12.66
N SER A 73 7.78 12.76 -11.60
CA SER A 73 8.16 13.08 -10.22
C SER A 73 9.24 12.13 -9.68
N ASN A 74 9.70 12.37 -8.45
CA ASN A 74 10.67 11.52 -7.76
C ASN A 74 10.48 11.57 -6.22
N GLY A 75 11.26 10.76 -5.51
CA GLY A 75 11.27 10.67 -4.06
C GLY A 75 12.25 11.60 -3.34
N ASP A 76 12.81 12.64 -3.98
CA ASP A 76 13.82 13.51 -3.34
C ASP A 76 13.28 14.17 -2.06
N THR A 77 12.01 14.62 -2.12
CA THR A 77 11.27 15.19 -0.98
C THR A 77 10.22 14.21 -0.43
N ALA A 78 9.70 13.29 -1.26
CA ALA A 78 8.59 12.40 -0.88
C ALA A 78 7.45 13.17 -0.21
N VAL A 79 7.05 12.78 1.01
CA VAL A 79 6.17 13.57 1.89
C VAL A 79 6.88 14.08 3.14
N ASP A 80 8.21 14.21 3.07
CA ASP A 80 9.06 14.83 4.09
C ASP A 80 8.94 14.19 5.49
N GLN A 81 8.66 12.88 5.58
CA GLN A 81 8.61 12.19 6.87
C GLN A 81 9.96 12.26 7.60
N TYR A 82 11.09 12.44 6.90
CA TYR A 82 12.39 12.61 7.52
C TYR A 82 12.40 13.76 8.55
N HIS A 83 11.77 14.88 8.22
CA HIS A 83 11.59 16.01 9.14
C HIS A 83 10.29 15.94 9.95
N ARG A 84 9.25 15.30 9.40
CA ARG A 84 7.87 15.35 9.93
C ARG A 84 7.38 14.13 10.68
N TYR A 85 8.20 13.10 10.89
CA TYR A 85 7.77 11.86 11.57
C TYR A 85 7.01 12.05 12.89
N LYS A 86 7.25 13.14 13.64
CA LYS A 86 6.48 13.47 14.85
C LYS A 86 5.01 13.80 14.54
N GLU A 87 4.73 14.55 13.48
CA GLU A 87 3.37 14.84 12.99
C GLU A 87 2.67 13.53 12.63
N ASP A 88 3.37 12.67 11.89
CA ASP A 88 2.86 11.36 11.46
C ASP A 88 2.59 10.42 12.66
N VAL A 89 3.48 10.38 13.67
CA VAL A 89 3.27 9.60 14.90
C VAL A 89 2.06 10.10 15.70
N GLU A 90 1.86 11.41 15.84
CA GLU A 90 0.66 11.94 16.51
C GLU A 90 -0.63 11.60 15.73
N LEU A 91 -0.58 11.51 14.41
CA LEU A 91 -1.73 11.06 13.59
C LEU A 91 -2.07 9.59 13.85
N ILE A 92 -1.09 8.70 13.91
CA ILE A 92 -1.30 7.27 14.23
C ILE A 92 -2.03 7.13 15.58
N VAL A 93 -1.58 7.87 16.60
CA VAL A 93 -2.19 7.92 17.94
C VAL A 93 -3.61 8.49 17.90
N LYS A 94 -3.82 9.63 17.22
CA LYS A 94 -5.15 10.28 17.08
C LYS A 94 -6.17 9.39 16.37
N LEU A 95 -5.72 8.56 15.43
CA LEU A 95 -6.55 7.60 14.69
C LEU A 95 -6.80 6.29 15.47
N GLY A 96 -6.06 6.03 16.55
CA GLY A 96 -6.28 4.90 17.45
C GLY A 96 -5.61 3.59 17.01
N PHE A 97 -4.64 3.63 16.11
CA PHE A 97 -3.84 2.47 15.74
C PHE A 97 -2.82 2.10 16.84
N GLU A 98 -2.46 0.83 16.94
CA GLU A 98 -1.59 0.28 17.99
C GLU A 98 -0.16 0.00 17.49
N ALA A 99 0.06 -0.01 16.17
CA ALA A 99 1.34 -0.32 15.54
C ALA A 99 1.63 0.51 14.28
N TYR A 100 2.91 0.75 14.02
CA TYR A 100 3.40 1.35 12.78
C TYR A 100 4.38 0.42 12.09
N ARG A 101 4.08 0.06 10.85
CA ARG A 101 5.00 -0.64 9.96
C ARG A 101 5.72 0.38 9.08
N PHE A 102 7.04 0.41 9.15
CA PHE A 102 7.89 1.26 8.31
C PHE A 102 9.15 0.50 7.90
N SER A 103 9.85 0.96 6.86
CA SER A 103 11.15 0.40 6.50
C SER A 103 12.31 1.28 6.93
N ILE A 104 13.47 0.67 7.15
CA ILE A 104 14.75 1.37 7.28
C ILE A 104 15.36 1.46 5.89
N SER A 105 15.79 2.65 5.46
CA SER A 105 16.54 2.78 4.21
C SER A 105 17.98 2.30 4.35
N TRP A 106 18.35 1.28 3.57
CA TRP A 106 19.70 0.71 3.60
C TRP A 106 20.73 1.78 3.21
N SER A 107 20.47 2.55 2.16
CA SER A 107 21.34 3.63 1.69
C SER A 107 21.48 4.80 2.70
N ARG A 108 20.55 4.93 3.66
CA ARG A 108 20.66 5.88 4.78
C ARG A 108 21.50 5.34 5.94
N ILE A 109 21.59 4.02 6.15
CA ILE A 109 22.45 3.39 7.17
C ILE A 109 23.89 3.18 6.66
N PHE A 110 24.02 2.68 5.43
CA PHE A 110 25.28 2.46 4.74
C PHE A 110 25.23 3.13 3.36
N PRO A 111 25.80 4.34 3.21
CA PRO A 111 25.77 5.09 1.95
C PRO A 111 26.44 4.36 0.77
N ASP A 112 27.39 3.47 1.04
CA ASP A 112 28.02 2.58 0.07
C ASP A 112 27.32 1.21 -0.06
N GLY A 113 26.41 0.88 0.85
CA GLY A 113 25.81 -0.45 1.02
C GLY A 113 26.77 -1.55 1.50
N LEU A 114 28.09 -1.38 1.37
CA LEU A 114 29.13 -2.38 1.65
C LEU A 114 29.35 -2.64 3.15
N GLY A 115 28.88 -1.74 4.01
CA GLY A 115 29.07 -1.87 5.46
C GLY A 115 30.38 -1.26 5.99
N THR A 116 31.11 -0.47 5.18
CA THR A 116 32.46 0.00 5.58
C THR A 116 32.42 1.03 6.71
N LYS A 117 31.41 1.90 6.71
CA LYS A 117 31.19 2.92 7.73
C LYS A 117 29.69 3.17 7.92
N VAL A 118 29.23 3.00 9.15
CA VAL A 118 27.85 3.35 9.55
C VAL A 118 27.66 4.86 9.44
N ASN A 119 26.50 5.28 8.93
CA ASN A 119 26.04 6.65 9.00
C ASN A 119 25.27 6.88 10.31
N GLU A 120 25.93 7.52 11.28
CA GLU A 120 25.37 7.77 12.62
C GLU A 120 24.14 8.71 12.60
N GLU A 121 24.01 9.59 11.60
CA GLU A 121 22.83 10.44 11.44
C GLU A 121 21.62 9.61 10.97
N GLY A 122 21.83 8.64 10.07
CA GLY A 122 20.84 7.64 9.71
C GLY A 122 20.40 6.79 10.90
N ILE A 123 21.35 6.29 11.70
CA ILE A 123 21.05 5.57 12.95
C ILE A 123 20.26 6.46 13.92
N SER A 124 20.62 7.73 14.06
CA SER A 124 19.93 8.69 14.95
C SER A 124 18.49 8.94 14.50
N TYR A 125 18.25 9.08 13.19
CA TYR A 125 16.92 9.26 12.63
C TYR A 125 15.96 8.11 12.97
N TYR A 126 16.33 6.85 12.71
CA TYR A 126 15.45 5.72 13.04
C TYR A 126 15.31 5.51 14.55
N ASN A 127 16.36 5.79 15.34
CA ASN A 127 16.23 5.82 16.80
C ASN A 127 15.17 6.83 17.26
N ASN A 128 15.12 8.02 16.66
CA ASN A 128 14.14 9.04 17.00
C ASN A 128 12.70 8.61 16.65
N ILE A 129 12.50 7.96 15.49
CA ILE A 129 11.19 7.38 15.12
C ILE A 129 10.77 6.29 16.11
N ILE A 130 11.65 5.32 16.37
CA ILE A 130 11.37 4.20 17.28
C ILE A 130 11.04 4.70 18.69
N ASN A 131 11.78 5.70 19.18
CA ASN A 131 11.52 6.30 20.49
C ASN A 131 10.18 7.05 20.50
N ALA A 132 9.90 7.89 19.50
CA ALA A 132 8.64 8.63 19.42
C ALA A 132 7.40 7.71 19.35
N LEU A 133 7.49 6.59 18.62
CA LEU A 133 6.46 5.55 18.59
C LEU A 133 6.23 4.95 19.99
N LEU A 134 7.31 4.49 20.64
CA LEU A 134 7.23 3.81 21.93
C LEU A 134 6.83 4.74 23.09
N GLU A 135 7.25 6.01 23.07
CA GLU A 135 6.78 7.06 23.99
C GLU A 135 5.26 7.25 23.91
N LYS A 136 4.65 6.90 22.78
CA LYS A 136 3.20 6.96 22.53
C LYS A 136 2.51 5.59 22.62
N GLY A 137 3.23 4.53 22.98
CA GLY A 137 2.71 3.18 23.07
C GLY A 137 2.48 2.48 21.72
N ILE A 138 2.96 3.06 20.61
CA ILE A 138 2.84 2.47 19.27
C ILE A 138 3.96 1.45 19.06
N GLN A 139 3.61 0.24 18.63
CA GLN A 139 4.56 -0.84 18.40
C GLN A 139 5.28 -0.66 17.04
N PRO A 140 6.62 -0.63 17.00
CA PRO A 140 7.37 -0.60 15.74
C PRO A 140 7.41 -1.99 15.09
N TYR A 141 7.02 -2.05 13.82
CA TYR A 141 7.15 -3.20 12.92
C TYR A 141 8.09 -2.82 11.78
N VAL A 142 9.33 -3.34 11.79
CA VAL A 142 10.40 -2.80 10.96
C VAL A 142 10.72 -3.71 9.78
N THR A 143 10.59 -3.17 8.57
CA THR A 143 11.08 -3.79 7.33
C THR A 143 12.54 -3.38 7.09
N LEU A 144 13.45 -4.34 6.91
CA LEU A 144 14.87 -4.05 6.65
C LEU A 144 15.10 -3.59 5.21
N TYR A 145 14.47 -4.25 4.22
CA TYR A 145 14.60 -3.89 2.81
C TYR A 145 13.23 -3.72 2.15
N HIS A 146 12.97 -2.51 1.66
CA HIS A 146 11.77 -2.20 0.87
C HIS A 146 12.20 -1.55 -0.46
N TRP A 147 12.82 -2.39 -1.30
CA TRP A 147 13.21 -2.11 -2.69
C TRP A 147 14.31 -1.06 -2.90
N ASP A 148 14.77 -0.38 -1.85
CA ASP A 148 15.69 0.76 -1.89
C ASP A 148 17.19 0.37 -1.85
N LEU A 149 17.60 -0.57 -2.69
CA LEU A 149 18.98 -1.08 -2.73
C LEU A 149 19.98 0.08 -2.91
N PRO A 150 21.07 0.19 -2.11
CA PRO A 150 22.12 1.18 -2.32
C PRO A 150 22.66 1.12 -3.75
N LEU A 151 22.66 2.26 -4.45
CA LEU A 151 23.01 2.35 -5.87
C LEU A 151 24.43 1.81 -6.14
N HIS A 152 25.35 2.08 -5.21
CA HIS A 152 26.73 1.59 -5.30
C HIS A 152 26.84 0.06 -5.42
N LEU A 153 26.00 -0.69 -4.70
CA LEU A 153 25.94 -2.16 -4.83
C LEU A 153 25.36 -2.59 -6.18
N HIS A 154 24.44 -1.80 -6.75
CA HIS A 154 23.93 -2.08 -8.08
C HIS A 154 25.01 -1.84 -9.15
N GLU A 155 25.65 -0.67 -9.14
CA GLU A 155 26.62 -0.25 -10.16
C GLU A 155 27.92 -1.05 -10.13
N THR A 156 28.43 -1.40 -8.94
CA THR A 156 29.75 -2.08 -8.83
C THR A 156 29.70 -3.59 -8.94
N MET A 157 28.55 -4.21 -8.64
CA MET A 157 28.44 -5.67 -8.57
C MET A 157 27.12 -6.26 -9.08
N GLY A 158 26.18 -5.46 -9.60
CA GLY A 158 24.88 -5.91 -10.14
C GLY A 158 23.75 -6.04 -9.12
N GLY A 159 24.00 -5.72 -7.85
CA GLY A 159 23.03 -5.86 -6.77
C GLY A 159 22.58 -7.32 -6.58
N TRP A 160 21.27 -7.56 -6.67
CA TRP A 160 20.67 -8.89 -6.46
C TRP A 160 21.11 -9.97 -7.46
N LEU A 161 21.79 -9.63 -8.55
CA LEU A 161 22.33 -10.63 -9.49
C LEU A 161 23.61 -11.33 -8.99
N ASN A 162 24.20 -10.87 -7.89
CA ASN A 162 25.51 -11.33 -7.42
C ASN A 162 25.43 -11.88 -6.00
N LYS A 163 25.94 -13.12 -5.78
CA LYS A 163 25.85 -13.84 -4.50
C LYS A 163 26.46 -13.08 -3.31
N GLU A 164 27.43 -12.20 -3.51
CA GLU A 164 27.98 -11.36 -2.44
C GLU A 164 26.94 -10.41 -1.80
N ILE A 165 25.78 -10.17 -2.46
CA ILE A 165 24.70 -9.35 -1.89
C ILE A 165 24.16 -9.92 -0.58
N VAL A 166 24.16 -11.25 -0.44
CA VAL A 166 23.74 -11.98 0.78
C VAL A 166 24.57 -11.54 1.97
N LYS A 167 25.88 -11.35 1.79
CA LYS A 167 26.83 -10.90 2.81
C LYS A 167 26.63 -9.42 3.15
N TYR A 168 26.46 -8.55 2.15
CA TYR A 168 26.24 -7.13 2.43
C TYR A 168 24.90 -6.87 3.11
N PHE A 169 23.83 -7.56 2.69
CA PHE A 169 22.54 -7.53 3.39
C PHE A 169 22.66 -8.09 4.82
N SER A 170 23.45 -9.14 5.04
CA SER A 170 23.72 -9.69 6.38
C SER A 170 24.39 -8.67 7.31
N ILE A 171 25.40 -7.93 6.81
CA ILE A 171 26.08 -6.87 7.58
C ILE A 171 25.10 -5.73 7.94
N TYR A 172 24.25 -5.36 6.98
CA TYR A 172 23.20 -4.36 7.17
C TYR A 172 22.14 -4.79 8.19
N ALA A 173 21.61 -6.01 8.06
CA ALA A 173 20.65 -6.59 8.98
C ALA A 173 21.23 -6.70 10.41
N GLU A 174 22.46 -7.20 10.57
CA GLU A 174 23.13 -7.29 11.88
C GLU A 174 23.31 -5.90 12.52
N THR A 175 23.65 -4.89 11.72
CA THR A 175 23.77 -3.50 12.18
C THR A 175 22.42 -2.96 12.67
N CYS A 176 21.32 -3.25 11.98
CA CYS A 176 19.98 -2.86 12.41
C CYS A 176 19.55 -3.59 13.69
N PHE A 177 19.74 -4.91 13.78
CA PHE A 177 19.44 -5.68 14.99
C PHE A 177 20.22 -5.18 16.20
N LYS A 178 21.51 -4.88 16.02
CA LYS A 178 22.38 -4.32 17.07
C LYS A 178 21.93 -2.93 17.53
N SER A 179 21.49 -2.07 16.61
CA SER A 179 21.21 -0.66 16.88
C SER A 179 19.80 -0.38 17.40
N PHE A 180 18.83 -1.25 17.06
CA PHE A 180 17.41 -1.00 17.30
C PHE A 180 16.68 -2.16 17.99
N GLY A 181 17.21 -3.39 17.98
CA GLY A 181 16.50 -4.58 18.46
C GLY A 181 16.35 -4.68 19.99
N ASP A 182 16.99 -3.78 20.74
CA ASP A 182 16.67 -3.55 22.15
C ASP A 182 15.21 -3.10 22.32
N ARG A 183 14.70 -2.32 21.36
CA ARG A 183 13.33 -1.77 21.31
C ARG A 183 12.42 -2.45 20.27
N VAL A 184 12.93 -2.73 19.07
CA VAL A 184 12.17 -3.33 17.97
C VAL A 184 12.02 -4.85 18.18
N LYS A 185 10.78 -5.33 18.19
CA LYS A 185 10.43 -6.75 18.41
C LYS A 185 9.86 -7.46 17.20
N ASN A 186 9.52 -6.74 16.14
CA ASN A 186 8.91 -7.30 14.94
C ASN A 186 9.73 -6.88 13.72
N TRP A 187 10.39 -7.83 13.08
CA TRP A 187 11.30 -7.61 11.96
C TRP A 187 10.79 -8.30 10.70
N MET A 188 10.90 -7.64 9.56
CA MET A 188 10.61 -8.18 8.24
C MET A 188 11.86 -8.00 7.39
N THR A 189 12.43 -9.06 6.83
CA THR A 189 13.72 -8.93 6.13
C THR A 189 13.57 -8.20 4.80
N ILE A 190 12.62 -8.63 3.98
CA ILE A 190 12.44 -8.16 2.60
C ILE A 190 10.92 -7.99 2.37
N ASN A 191 10.53 -6.84 1.79
CA ASN A 191 9.19 -6.63 1.26
C ASN A 191 9.07 -7.14 -0.18
N GLU A 192 8.03 -7.93 -0.45
CA GLU A 192 7.58 -8.29 -1.80
C GLU A 192 8.73 -8.59 -2.77
N PRO A 193 9.56 -9.62 -2.47
CA PRO A 193 10.77 -9.89 -3.24
C PRO A 193 10.45 -10.13 -4.73
N LEU A 194 9.30 -10.74 -5.02
CA LEU A 194 8.79 -10.96 -6.37
C LEU A 194 8.71 -9.68 -7.20
N GLN A 195 8.26 -8.57 -6.62
CA GLN A 195 8.07 -7.32 -7.35
C GLN A 195 9.43 -6.79 -7.84
N THR A 196 10.46 -6.79 -6.99
CA THR A 196 11.81 -6.41 -7.43
C THR A 196 12.42 -7.43 -8.40
N ALA A 197 12.25 -8.73 -8.18
CA ALA A 197 12.78 -9.77 -9.06
C ALA A 197 12.15 -9.73 -10.46
N VAL A 198 10.82 -9.67 -10.57
CA VAL A 198 10.10 -9.73 -11.84
C VAL A 198 10.00 -8.35 -12.49
N ASN A 199 9.53 -7.33 -11.78
CA ASN A 199 9.33 -6.01 -12.38
C ASN A 199 10.63 -5.21 -12.49
N GLY A 200 11.60 -5.45 -11.60
CA GLY A 200 12.89 -4.74 -11.56
C GLY A 200 14.02 -5.39 -12.35
N TYR A 201 14.07 -6.73 -12.38
CA TYR A 201 15.10 -7.53 -13.09
C TYR A 201 14.56 -8.35 -14.27
N GLY A 202 13.26 -8.28 -14.57
CA GLY A 202 12.64 -8.98 -15.72
C GLY A 202 12.00 -8.02 -16.72
N LEU A 203 11.05 -7.22 -16.26
CA LEU A 203 10.26 -6.31 -17.11
C LEU A 203 10.87 -4.90 -17.23
N GLY A 204 11.69 -4.47 -16.26
CA GLY A 204 12.28 -3.14 -16.21
C GLY A 204 11.29 -2.00 -15.94
N LEU A 205 10.14 -2.32 -15.32
CA LEU A 205 9.06 -1.39 -14.96
C LEU A 205 9.31 -0.66 -13.63
N VAL A 206 10.10 -1.23 -12.73
CA VAL A 206 10.52 -0.61 -11.46
C VAL A 206 12.05 -0.65 -11.35
N ALA A 207 12.63 0.07 -10.38
CA ALA A 207 14.08 0.04 -10.17
C ALA A 207 14.60 -1.40 -9.93
N PRO A 208 15.77 -1.79 -10.49
CA PRO A 208 16.72 -0.97 -11.26
C PRO A 208 16.38 -0.77 -12.74
N GLY A 209 15.24 -1.27 -13.23
CA GLY A 209 14.79 -1.04 -14.61
C GLY A 209 15.39 -1.98 -15.65
N ARG A 210 15.87 -3.16 -15.22
CA ARG A 210 16.55 -4.15 -16.07
C ARG A 210 15.60 -5.09 -16.77
N ASN A 211 15.94 -5.42 -18.02
CA ASN A 211 15.23 -6.37 -18.87
C ASN A 211 16.14 -7.08 -19.90
N GLU A 212 17.46 -6.94 -19.79
CA GLU A 212 18.42 -7.44 -20.79
C GLU A 212 18.48 -8.97 -20.87
N ASN A 213 18.07 -9.66 -19.81
CA ASN A 213 17.97 -11.12 -19.77
C ASN A 213 16.79 -11.57 -18.88
N SER A 214 15.60 -11.09 -19.24
CA SER A 214 14.29 -11.38 -18.61
C SER A 214 14.02 -12.86 -18.34
N SER A 215 14.60 -13.75 -19.15
CA SER A 215 14.40 -15.20 -19.05
C SER A 215 15.10 -15.85 -17.85
N THR A 216 16.10 -15.18 -17.23
CA THR A 216 16.93 -15.73 -16.14
C THR A 216 17.19 -14.77 -14.97
N GLU A 217 17.37 -13.47 -15.21
CA GLU A 217 17.71 -12.50 -14.15
C GLU A 217 16.72 -12.46 -12.96
N PRO A 218 15.39 -12.54 -13.15
CA PRO A 218 14.43 -12.63 -12.05
C PRO A 218 14.69 -13.81 -11.11
N TYR A 219 15.07 -14.97 -11.65
CA TYR A 219 15.31 -16.18 -10.87
C TYR A 219 16.63 -16.12 -10.10
N ILE A 220 17.65 -15.43 -10.63
CA ILE A 220 18.90 -15.15 -9.93
C ILE A 220 18.65 -14.16 -8.79
N ALA A 221 17.93 -13.07 -9.05
CA ALA A 221 17.59 -12.06 -8.03
C ALA A 221 16.80 -12.67 -6.87
N ALA A 222 15.73 -13.40 -7.15
CA ALA A 222 14.92 -14.09 -6.15
C ALA A 222 15.71 -15.12 -5.32
N HIS A 223 16.61 -15.86 -5.97
CA HIS A 223 17.47 -16.84 -5.29
C HIS A 223 18.38 -16.16 -4.25
N HIS A 224 19.05 -15.06 -4.62
CA HIS A 224 19.88 -14.32 -3.66
C HIS A 224 19.05 -13.60 -2.58
N GLN A 225 17.84 -13.15 -2.88
CA GLN A 225 16.92 -12.58 -1.89
C GLN A 225 16.50 -13.62 -0.84
N LEU A 226 16.21 -14.86 -1.24
CA LEU A 226 15.91 -15.96 -0.33
C LEU A 226 17.09 -16.28 0.59
N LEU A 227 18.31 -16.38 0.04
CA LEU A 227 19.51 -16.60 0.84
C LEU A 227 19.81 -15.42 1.78
N ALA A 228 19.55 -14.18 1.34
CA ALA A 228 19.73 -12.98 2.16
C ALA A 228 18.73 -12.90 3.33
N HIS A 229 17.46 -13.26 3.09
CA HIS A 229 16.45 -13.44 4.13
C HIS A 229 16.90 -14.47 5.18
N ALA A 230 17.27 -15.67 4.73
CA ALA A 230 17.64 -16.77 5.62
C ALA A 230 18.95 -16.50 6.40
N ALA A 231 19.92 -15.83 5.79
CA ALA A 231 21.13 -15.37 6.48
C ALA A 231 20.81 -14.33 7.58
N ALA A 232 19.95 -13.35 7.29
CA ALA A 232 19.52 -12.37 8.28
C ALA A 232 18.71 -13.01 9.43
N PHE A 233 17.83 -13.97 9.13
CA PHE A 233 17.12 -14.76 10.14
C PHE A 233 18.10 -15.53 11.03
N SER A 234 19.06 -16.26 10.44
CA SER A 234 20.07 -17.03 11.16
C SER A 234 20.93 -16.16 12.09
N ILE A 235 21.32 -14.95 11.64
CA ILE A 235 22.00 -13.95 12.47
C ILE A 235 21.14 -13.53 13.67
N TYR A 236 19.86 -13.21 13.45
CA TYR A 236 18.95 -12.84 14.54
C TYR A 236 18.79 -13.99 15.54
N GLN A 237 18.48 -15.19 15.03
CA GLN A 237 18.20 -16.38 15.80
C GLN A 237 19.38 -16.81 16.67
N SER A 238 20.61 -16.72 16.15
CA SER A 238 21.83 -17.17 16.84
C SER A 238 22.44 -16.13 17.79
N LYS A 239 22.34 -14.82 17.48
CA LYS A 239 23.03 -13.76 18.24
C LYS A 239 22.12 -12.89 19.11
N TYR A 240 20.85 -12.72 18.71
CA TYR A 240 19.98 -11.67 19.23
C TYR A 240 18.68 -12.18 19.89
N LYS A 241 18.08 -13.26 19.38
CA LYS A 241 16.78 -13.81 19.83
C LYS A 241 16.65 -13.94 21.34
N GLU A 242 17.62 -14.58 22.01
CA GLU A 242 17.63 -14.79 23.46
C GLU A 242 17.58 -13.48 24.26
N LYS A 243 18.29 -12.44 23.80
CA LYS A 243 18.46 -11.17 24.52
C LYS A 243 17.38 -10.13 24.16
N GLN A 244 16.90 -10.17 22.93
CA GLN A 244 16.00 -9.17 22.38
C GLN A 244 14.54 -9.63 22.36
N GLY A 245 14.27 -10.93 22.29
CA GLY A 245 12.93 -11.51 22.38
C GLY A 245 11.99 -11.19 21.21
N GLY A 246 12.51 -10.73 20.07
CA GLY A 246 11.71 -10.41 18.89
C GLY A 246 11.43 -11.60 17.96
N GLN A 247 10.72 -11.31 16.87
CA GLN A 247 10.37 -12.23 15.80
C GLN A 247 10.79 -11.68 14.43
N VAL A 248 11.19 -12.56 13.51
CA VAL A 248 11.66 -12.23 12.16
C VAL A 248 10.82 -12.96 11.12
N GLY A 249 10.26 -12.21 10.17
CA GLY A 249 9.43 -12.70 9.07
C GLY A 249 9.95 -12.34 7.68
N LEU A 250 9.38 -13.00 6.67
CA LEU A 250 9.43 -12.56 5.27
C LEU A 250 8.07 -11.96 4.91
N VAL A 251 8.04 -10.89 4.10
CA VAL A 251 6.81 -10.32 3.56
C VAL A 251 6.69 -10.71 2.08
N VAL A 252 5.58 -11.33 1.73
CA VAL A 252 5.26 -11.79 0.37
C VAL A 252 3.96 -11.17 -0.12
N ASP A 253 3.92 -10.74 -1.38
CA ASP A 253 2.69 -10.39 -2.08
C ASP A 253 2.01 -11.65 -2.61
N CYS A 254 0.68 -11.70 -2.51
CA CYS A 254 -0.10 -12.70 -3.25
C CYS A 254 -1.50 -12.19 -3.57
N GLU A 255 -1.86 -12.16 -4.86
CA GLU A 255 -3.29 -12.10 -5.24
C GLU A 255 -3.91 -13.48 -5.01
N TRP A 256 -5.22 -13.56 -4.75
CA TRP A 256 -5.86 -14.87 -4.83
C TRP A 256 -6.13 -15.23 -6.30
N ALA A 257 -5.72 -16.44 -6.69
CA ALA A 257 -5.90 -17.01 -8.02
C ALA A 257 -7.10 -17.96 -8.01
N GLU A 258 -8.26 -17.48 -8.48
CA GLU A 258 -9.45 -18.30 -8.68
C GLU A 258 -9.41 -18.94 -10.06
N ALA A 259 -9.82 -20.22 -10.21
CA ALA A 259 -9.96 -20.82 -11.54
C ALA A 259 -11.13 -20.17 -12.29
N ASN A 260 -10.94 -19.79 -13.56
CA ASN A 260 -11.99 -19.13 -14.36
C ASN A 260 -13.15 -20.07 -14.76
N SER A 261 -13.00 -21.38 -14.59
CA SER A 261 -14.08 -22.35 -14.77
C SER A 261 -13.78 -23.66 -14.04
N ASP A 262 -14.72 -24.60 -14.10
CA ASP A 262 -14.55 -25.93 -13.50
C ASP A 262 -13.56 -26.85 -14.22
N LYS A 263 -13.04 -26.43 -15.40
CA LYS A 263 -12.06 -27.16 -16.21
C LYS A 263 -10.80 -27.48 -15.38
N ILE A 264 -10.27 -28.69 -15.54
CA ILE A 264 -9.10 -29.14 -14.76
C ILE A 264 -7.85 -28.33 -15.13
N GLU A 265 -7.78 -27.89 -16.37
CA GLU A 265 -6.74 -27.02 -16.93
C GLU A 265 -6.70 -25.67 -16.20
N ASP A 266 -7.83 -25.01 -16.01
CA ASP A 266 -7.94 -23.73 -15.29
C ASP A 266 -7.57 -23.89 -13.80
N LYS A 267 -8.03 -24.98 -13.17
CA LYS A 267 -7.66 -25.33 -11.78
C LYS A 267 -6.15 -25.56 -11.62
N ILE A 268 -5.51 -26.22 -12.59
CA ILE A 268 -4.06 -26.41 -12.64
C ILE A 268 -3.33 -25.06 -12.89
N ALA A 269 -3.87 -24.20 -13.77
CA ALA A 269 -3.30 -22.88 -14.04
C ALA A 269 -3.36 -21.95 -12.82
N ALA A 270 -4.49 -21.92 -12.11
CA ALA A 270 -4.65 -21.19 -10.85
C ALA A 270 -3.68 -21.69 -9.76
N ALA A 271 -3.54 -23.01 -9.60
CA ALA A 271 -2.58 -23.59 -8.66
C ALA A 271 -1.12 -23.23 -9.02
N ARG A 272 -0.76 -23.29 -10.30
CA ARG A 272 0.56 -22.89 -10.80
C ARG A 272 0.81 -21.39 -10.62
N ARG A 273 -0.20 -20.53 -10.75
CA ARG A 273 -0.09 -19.09 -10.43
C ARG A 273 0.27 -18.87 -8.96
N LEU A 274 -0.36 -19.61 -8.03
CA LEU A 274 -0.01 -19.56 -6.59
C LEU A 274 1.40 -20.11 -6.32
N ASP A 275 1.83 -21.16 -7.01
CA ASP A 275 3.21 -21.66 -6.89
C ASP A 275 4.24 -20.63 -7.42
N PHE A 276 3.98 -19.96 -8.53
CA PHE A 276 4.87 -18.93 -9.08
C PHE A 276 4.87 -17.61 -8.29
N GLN A 277 3.81 -17.29 -7.53
CA GLN A 277 3.77 -16.09 -6.69
C GLN A 277 4.22 -16.37 -5.25
N LEU A 278 3.44 -17.18 -4.54
CA LEU A 278 3.62 -17.47 -3.11
C LEU A 278 4.59 -18.63 -2.89
N GLY A 279 4.41 -19.72 -3.64
CA GLY A 279 5.21 -20.94 -3.49
C GLY A 279 6.70 -20.74 -3.79
N TRP A 280 7.02 -19.83 -4.71
CA TRP A 280 8.39 -19.50 -5.11
C TRP A 280 9.26 -19.07 -3.91
N TYR A 281 8.67 -18.34 -2.95
CA TYR A 281 9.35 -17.87 -1.76
C TYR A 281 9.07 -18.73 -0.52
N LEU A 282 7.85 -19.24 -0.35
CA LEU A 282 7.51 -20.04 0.83
C LEU A 282 7.96 -21.51 0.75
N ASN A 283 7.92 -22.18 -0.41
CA ASN A 283 8.36 -23.58 -0.49
C ASN A 283 9.85 -23.75 -0.10
N PRO A 284 10.79 -22.88 -0.51
CA PRO A 284 12.17 -22.94 -0.03
C PRO A 284 12.29 -22.84 1.50
N ILE A 285 11.46 -22.05 2.16
CA ILE A 285 11.49 -21.86 3.62
C ILE A 285 10.89 -23.08 4.35
N TYR A 286 9.75 -23.61 3.90
CA TYR A 286 9.04 -24.68 4.60
C TYR A 286 9.49 -26.10 4.21
N PHE A 287 9.99 -26.28 2.98
CA PHE A 287 10.36 -27.59 2.43
C PHE A 287 11.84 -27.67 2.02
N GLY A 288 12.53 -26.54 1.86
CA GLY A 288 13.93 -26.47 1.43
C GLY A 288 14.13 -26.47 -0.08
N GLU A 289 13.05 -26.51 -0.88
CA GLU A 289 13.11 -26.63 -2.33
C GLU A 289 12.04 -25.75 -2.99
N TYR A 290 12.27 -25.32 -4.23
CA TYR A 290 11.28 -24.60 -5.03
C TYR A 290 10.07 -25.50 -5.36
N PRO A 291 8.91 -24.93 -5.73
CA PRO A 291 7.78 -25.73 -6.23
C PRO A 291 8.20 -26.64 -7.41
N GLU A 292 7.81 -27.92 -7.36
CA GLU A 292 8.15 -28.93 -8.39
C GLU A 292 7.83 -28.45 -9.81
N ILE A 293 6.65 -27.85 -9.99
CA ILE A 293 6.19 -27.28 -11.27
C ILE A 293 7.06 -26.12 -11.78
N MET A 294 7.69 -25.34 -10.90
CA MET A 294 8.66 -24.32 -11.31
C MET A 294 9.96 -24.97 -11.80
N CYS A 295 10.45 -26.00 -11.09
CA CYS A 295 11.64 -26.75 -11.50
C CYS A 295 11.45 -27.41 -12.88
N GLU A 296 10.28 -28.01 -13.13
CA GLU A 296 9.92 -28.63 -14.41
C GLU A 296 9.89 -27.62 -15.58
N ILE A 297 9.28 -26.45 -15.38
CA ILE A 297 9.06 -25.44 -16.43
C ILE A 297 10.30 -24.57 -16.69
N LEU A 298 11.06 -24.26 -15.63
CA LEU A 298 12.19 -23.32 -15.71
C LEU A 298 13.50 -24.04 -16.04
N GLY A 299 13.67 -25.29 -15.60
CA GLY A 299 14.91 -26.05 -15.80
C GLY A 299 16.13 -25.30 -15.26
N ASP A 300 17.20 -25.24 -16.06
CA ASP A 300 18.44 -24.56 -15.67
C ASP A 300 18.34 -23.02 -15.55
N ARG A 301 17.19 -22.42 -15.88
CA ARG A 301 16.93 -20.99 -15.63
C ARG A 301 16.63 -20.70 -14.15
N LEU A 302 16.21 -21.70 -13.38
CA LEU A 302 16.01 -21.61 -11.94
C LEU A 302 17.27 -22.10 -11.22
N PRO A 303 17.98 -21.25 -10.45
CA PRO A 303 19.19 -21.67 -9.75
C PRO A 303 18.91 -22.76 -8.71
N LYS A 304 19.86 -23.66 -8.49
CA LYS A 304 19.71 -24.82 -7.59
C LYS A 304 20.33 -24.53 -6.23
N PHE A 305 19.61 -24.79 -5.15
CA PHE A 305 20.14 -24.71 -3.79
C PHE A 305 21.16 -25.82 -3.53
N THR A 306 22.30 -25.48 -2.92
CA THR A 306 23.19 -26.44 -2.29
C THR A 306 22.58 -26.96 -0.99
N GLU A 307 23.06 -28.08 -0.45
CA GLU A 307 22.54 -28.59 0.84
C GLU A 307 22.78 -27.59 2.00
N GLU A 308 23.84 -26.78 1.93
CA GLU A 308 24.11 -25.68 2.86
C GLU A 308 23.04 -24.58 2.76
N ASP A 309 22.64 -24.20 1.53
CA ASP A 309 21.54 -23.26 1.30
C ASP A 309 20.21 -23.83 1.83
N LYS A 310 19.94 -25.13 1.62
CA LYS A 310 18.73 -25.81 2.11
C LYS A 310 18.67 -25.87 3.64
N GLU A 311 19.80 -26.10 4.31
CA GLU A 311 19.88 -26.08 5.77
C GLU A 311 19.64 -24.67 6.33
N LEU A 312 20.19 -23.65 5.66
CA LEU A 312 19.98 -22.24 6.03
C LEU A 312 18.52 -21.78 5.85
N LEU A 313 17.85 -22.22 4.78
CA LEU A 313 16.47 -21.81 4.43
C LEU A 313 15.39 -22.48 5.29
N LYS A 314 15.57 -23.74 5.70
CA LYS A 314 14.51 -24.51 6.36
C LYS A 314 14.10 -23.90 7.71
N ASN A 315 12.82 -23.55 7.82
CA ASN A 315 12.22 -22.88 8.98
C ASN A 315 12.88 -21.53 9.33
N SER A 316 13.41 -20.80 8.34
CA SER A 316 14.02 -19.47 8.52
C SER A 316 13.01 -18.33 8.77
N VAL A 317 11.91 -18.61 9.46
CA VAL A 317 10.82 -17.64 9.67
C VAL A 317 10.08 -17.88 10.99
N ASP A 318 9.76 -16.80 11.72
CA ASP A 318 8.85 -16.82 12.89
C ASP A 318 7.39 -16.55 12.49
N PHE A 319 7.15 -15.76 11.43
CA PHE A 319 5.83 -15.38 10.92
C PHE A 319 5.87 -15.01 9.43
N ILE A 320 4.75 -15.20 8.72
CA ILE A 320 4.58 -14.70 7.36
C ILE A 320 3.93 -13.31 7.40
N GLY A 321 4.56 -12.33 6.75
CA GLY A 321 3.87 -11.11 6.33
C GLY A 321 3.19 -11.34 4.98
N LEU A 322 1.89 -11.10 4.91
CA LEU A 322 1.13 -11.17 3.68
C LEU A 322 0.72 -9.77 3.24
N ASN A 323 1.18 -9.35 2.07
CA ASN A 323 0.62 -8.22 1.36
C ASN A 323 -0.44 -8.74 0.38
N HIS A 324 -1.67 -8.24 0.50
CA HIS A 324 -2.78 -8.71 -0.32
C HIS A 324 -3.72 -7.56 -0.62
N TYR A 325 -4.04 -7.39 -1.90
CA TYR A 325 -4.77 -6.22 -2.41
C TYR A 325 -6.00 -6.58 -3.25
N THR A 326 -5.94 -7.69 -4.00
CA THR A 326 -6.87 -8.03 -5.08
C THR A 326 -6.90 -9.55 -5.31
N SER A 327 -7.84 -10.02 -6.12
CA SER A 327 -7.84 -11.37 -6.71
C SER A 327 -7.92 -11.30 -8.23
N ARG A 328 -7.76 -12.46 -8.90
CA ARG A 328 -7.99 -12.65 -10.34
C ARG A 328 -8.61 -14.01 -10.64
N PHE A 329 -9.39 -14.05 -11.72
CA PHE A 329 -9.69 -15.30 -12.40
C PHE A 329 -8.50 -15.70 -13.27
N ILE A 330 -8.18 -16.98 -13.29
CA ILE A 330 -7.07 -17.56 -14.01
C ILE A 330 -7.63 -18.62 -14.97
N ALA A 331 -7.48 -18.38 -16.27
CA ALA A 331 -7.73 -19.37 -17.30
C ALA A 331 -6.43 -20.01 -17.76
N TYR A 332 -6.49 -21.28 -18.16
CA TYR A 332 -5.39 -21.92 -18.87
C TYR A 332 -5.35 -21.45 -20.33
N VAL A 333 -4.19 -20.99 -20.76
CA VAL A 333 -3.90 -20.70 -22.17
C VAL A 333 -2.58 -21.36 -22.55
N LYS A 334 -2.55 -21.97 -23.75
CA LYS A 334 -1.36 -22.66 -24.26
C LYS A 334 -0.17 -21.70 -24.42
N GLU A 335 -0.46 -20.50 -24.89
CA GLU A 335 0.46 -19.39 -25.12
C GLU A 335 -0.14 -18.17 -24.41
N SER A 336 0.56 -17.60 -23.43
CA SER A 336 0.05 -16.45 -22.65
C SER A 336 0.10 -15.17 -23.49
N PRO A 337 -0.91 -14.28 -23.40
CA PRO A 337 -0.89 -12.99 -24.08
C PRO A 337 0.14 -12.02 -23.49
N GLU A 338 0.61 -12.28 -22.26
CA GLU A 338 1.60 -11.48 -21.55
C GLU A 338 2.96 -11.48 -22.27
N GLU A 339 3.60 -10.32 -22.42
CA GLU A 339 4.91 -10.24 -23.09
C GLU A 339 6.06 -10.85 -22.27
N SER A 340 5.91 -10.94 -20.95
CA SER A 340 6.93 -11.40 -20.00
C SER A 340 7.25 -12.90 -20.10
N ASP A 341 8.54 -13.26 -20.09
CA ASP A 341 8.98 -14.67 -19.93
C ASP A 341 8.47 -15.31 -18.64
N PHE A 342 8.31 -14.52 -17.57
CA PHE A 342 7.83 -14.97 -16.27
C PHE A 342 6.34 -15.37 -16.32
N PHE A 343 5.50 -14.57 -16.98
CA PHE A 343 4.08 -14.87 -17.13
C PHE A 343 3.82 -15.92 -18.22
N LYS A 344 4.55 -15.89 -19.34
CA LYS A 344 4.53 -16.94 -20.38
C LYS A 344 4.81 -18.33 -19.81
N ALA A 345 5.79 -18.46 -18.89
CA ALA A 345 6.11 -19.71 -18.22
C ALA A 345 4.92 -20.31 -17.45
N GLN A 346 3.94 -19.50 -17.02
CA GLN A 346 2.80 -19.95 -16.22
C GLN A 346 1.64 -20.51 -17.07
N GLN A 347 1.68 -20.40 -18.40
CA GLN A 347 0.63 -20.91 -19.31
C GLN A 347 -0.78 -20.54 -18.83
N MET A 348 -0.97 -19.25 -18.57
CA MET A 348 -2.18 -18.72 -17.95
C MET A 348 -2.48 -17.30 -18.42
N GLU A 349 -3.74 -16.91 -18.26
CA GLU A 349 -4.25 -15.56 -18.51
C GLU A 349 -4.91 -15.04 -17.23
N ARG A 350 -4.67 -13.77 -16.88
CA ARG A 350 -5.22 -13.10 -15.70
C ARG A 350 -6.43 -12.27 -16.12
N ILE A 351 -7.62 -12.72 -15.75
CA ILE A 351 -8.89 -12.17 -16.22
C ILE A 351 -9.62 -11.45 -15.07
N ALA A 352 -10.26 -10.32 -15.37
CA ALA A 352 -11.09 -9.55 -14.45
C ALA A 352 -12.59 -9.84 -14.60
N GLU A 353 -13.02 -10.37 -15.75
CA GLU A 353 -14.39 -10.80 -16.05
C GLU A 353 -14.48 -12.33 -16.04
N TRP A 354 -15.59 -12.86 -15.52
CA TRP A 354 -15.93 -14.29 -15.58
C TRP A 354 -16.36 -14.71 -17.00
N GLU A 355 -16.45 -16.02 -17.29
CA GLU A 355 -16.97 -16.56 -18.58
C GLU A 355 -18.40 -16.08 -18.92
N GLY A 356 -19.13 -15.52 -17.94
CA GLY A 356 -20.45 -14.88 -18.11
C GLY A 356 -20.45 -13.34 -18.24
N GLY A 357 -19.29 -12.67 -18.23
CA GLY A 357 -19.17 -11.20 -18.33
C GLY A 357 -19.35 -10.42 -17.02
N GLU A 358 -19.44 -11.10 -15.88
CA GLU A 358 -19.46 -10.45 -14.57
C GLU A 358 -18.04 -10.11 -14.10
N LEU A 359 -17.80 -8.86 -13.69
CA LEU A 359 -16.53 -8.43 -13.10
C LEU A 359 -16.30 -9.08 -11.73
N ILE A 360 -15.05 -9.45 -11.44
CA ILE A 360 -14.63 -10.07 -10.18
C ILE A 360 -14.85 -9.19 -8.93
N GLY A 361 -14.96 -7.88 -9.13
CA GLY A 361 -15.23 -6.86 -8.13
C GLY A 361 -15.18 -5.46 -8.74
N ASP A 362 -15.46 -4.42 -7.94
CA ASP A 362 -15.30 -3.03 -8.37
C ASP A 362 -13.82 -2.71 -8.64
N LYS A 363 -13.53 -1.90 -9.65
CA LYS A 363 -12.16 -1.48 -9.99
C LYS A 363 -11.75 -0.24 -9.19
N ALA A 364 -10.51 -0.20 -8.68
CA ALA A 364 -9.91 1.00 -8.09
C ALA A 364 -9.16 1.83 -9.15
N ALA A 365 -8.37 2.83 -8.73
CA ALA A 365 -7.62 3.69 -9.66
C ALA A 365 -6.48 2.96 -10.38
N SER A 366 -5.86 1.95 -9.76
CA SER A 366 -4.87 1.12 -10.42
C SER A 366 -5.51 0.09 -11.35
N GLU A 367 -5.00 -0.01 -12.59
CA GLU A 367 -5.42 -1.02 -13.58
C GLU A 367 -5.39 -2.46 -13.06
N TRP A 368 -4.51 -2.74 -12.10
CA TRP A 368 -4.33 -4.06 -11.50
C TRP A 368 -5.20 -4.31 -10.25
N LEU A 369 -5.88 -3.32 -9.67
CA LEU A 369 -6.53 -3.44 -8.36
C LEU A 369 -8.06 -3.51 -8.48
N TYR A 370 -8.62 -4.65 -8.03
CA TYR A 370 -10.06 -4.89 -7.95
C TYR A 370 -10.44 -5.23 -6.49
N VAL A 371 -11.60 -4.74 -6.04
CA VAL A 371 -12.10 -4.89 -4.68
C VAL A 371 -12.72 -6.28 -4.51
N VAL A 372 -11.91 -7.26 -4.10
CA VAL A 372 -12.30 -8.68 -4.03
C VAL A 372 -12.06 -9.27 -2.62
N PRO A 373 -12.84 -8.86 -1.60
CA PRO A 373 -12.57 -9.19 -0.20
C PRO A 373 -12.63 -10.68 0.13
N TRP A 374 -13.43 -11.48 -0.59
CA TRP A 374 -13.47 -12.93 -0.36
C TRP A 374 -12.13 -13.63 -0.68
N GLY A 375 -11.29 -13.02 -1.52
CA GLY A 375 -9.98 -13.54 -1.88
C GLY A 375 -9.00 -13.58 -0.72
N ILE A 376 -9.00 -12.59 0.18
CA ILE A 376 -8.07 -12.57 1.32
C ILE A 376 -8.34 -13.77 2.25
N ARG A 377 -9.62 -14.14 2.44
CA ARG A 377 -10.00 -15.33 3.21
C ARG A 377 -9.50 -16.62 2.55
N LYS A 378 -9.61 -16.73 1.21
CA LYS A 378 -9.12 -17.91 0.48
C LYS A 378 -7.60 -18.05 0.56
N ILE A 379 -6.82 -16.98 0.32
CA ILE A 379 -5.36 -17.07 0.39
C ILE A 379 -4.84 -17.34 1.82
N LEU A 380 -5.48 -16.78 2.85
CA LEU A 380 -5.16 -17.06 4.25
C LEU A 380 -5.42 -18.52 4.62
N ASN A 381 -6.57 -19.07 4.21
CA ASN A 381 -6.87 -20.49 4.39
C ASN A 381 -5.89 -21.40 3.63
N TYR A 382 -5.51 -21.03 2.39
CA TYR A 382 -4.52 -21.77 1.61
C TYR A 382 -3.14 -21.76 2.27
N ILE A 383 -2.68 -20.62 2.79
CA ILE A 383 -1.44 -20.53 3.57
C ILE A 383 -1.50 -21.45 4.79
N ALA A 384 -2.61 -21.40 5.54
CA ALA A 384 -2.77 -22.21 6.73
C ALA A 384 -2.76 -23.73 6.44
N GLN A 385 -3.38 -24.15 5.33
CA GLN A 385 -3.42 -25.57 4.95
C GLN A 385 -2.08 -26.06 4.36
N LYS A 386 -1.44 -25.28 3.49
CA LYS A 386 -0.22 -25.70 2.77
C LYS A 386 1.04 -25.62 3.63
N TYR A 387 1.13 -24.64 4.53
CA TYR A 387 2.34 -24.35 5.32
C TYR A 387 2.20 -24.62 6.82
N ASN A 388 1.24 -25.49 7.21
CA ASN A 388 1.02 -25.95 8.59
C ASN A 388 0.67 -24.80 9.58
N ASN A 389 -0.29 -23.96 9.19
CA ASN A 389 -0.89 -22.86 9.96
C ASN A 389 0.13 -21.99 10.73
N PRO A 390 1.09 -21.37 10.01
CA PRO A 390 2.08 -20.51 10.64
C PRO A 390 1.43 -19.18 11.09
N PRO A 391 2.07 -18.45 12.01
CA PRO A 391 1.63 -17.10 12.36
C PRO A 391 1.64 -16.18 11.12
N VAL A 392 0.54 -15.48 10.86
CA VAL A 392 0.41 -14.52 9.76
C VAL A 392 0.11 -13.12 10.30
N TYR A 393 0.67 -12.10 9.63
CA TYR A 393 0.21 -10.71 9.72
C TYR A 393 -0.13 -10.24 8.31
N ILE A 394 -1.27 -9.57 8.12
CA ILE A 394 -1.54 -8.84 6.87
C ILE A 394 -0.74 -7.55 6.96
N THR A 395 0.39 -7.48 6.27
CA THR A 395 1.38 -6.39 6.40
C THR A 395 1.08 -5.21 5.47
N GLU A 396 0.28 -5.43 4.43
CA GLU A 396 -0.32 -4.41 3.57
C GLU A 396 -1.68 -4.90 3.05
N ASN A 397 -2.69 -4.03 3.10
CA ASN A 397 -3.98 -4.17 2.44
C ASN A 397 -4.61 -2.78 2.27
N GLY A 398 -5.17 -2.47 1.10
CA GLY A 398 -5.70 -1.14 0.78
C GLY A 398 -6.08 -0.97 -0.69
N MET A 399 -6.43 0.25 -1.07
CA MET A 399 -6.73 0.62 -2.46
C MET A 399 -6.35 2.08 -2.73
N ASP A 400 -6.14 2.42 -3.99
CA ASP A 400 -5.82 3.76 -4.47
C ASP A 400 -7.02 4.49 -5.08
N ASP A 401 -7.04 5.80 -4.88
CA ASP A 401 -7.80 6.73 -5.71
C ASP A 401 -6.86 7.42 -6.71
N GLU A 402 -7.40 7.93 -7.81
CA GLU A 402 -6.66 8.81 -8.72
C GLU A 402 -6.36 10.14 -8.03
N GLU A 403 -5.17 10.69 -8.29
CA GLU A 403 -4.94 12.10 -8.04
C GLU A 403 -5.83 12.95 -8.98
N ASN A 404 -6.53 13.91 -8.39
CA ASN A 404 -7.37 14.83 -9.14
C ASN A 404 -7.35 16.21 -8.49
N ASP A 405 -6.38 17.00 -8.91
CA ASP A 405 -6.14 18.35 -8.43
C ASP A 405 -7.17 19.40 -8.89
N THR A 406 -8.17 18.98 -9.67
CA THR A 406 -9.32 19.82 -10.05
C THR A 406 -10.48 19.73 -9.05
N LEU A 407 -10.50 18.71 -8.19
CA LEU A 407 -11.54 18.56 -7.17
C LEU A 407 -11.26 19.43 -5.94
N PRO A 408 -12.31 19.99 -5.30
CA PRO A 408 -12.16 20.60 -3.99
C PRO A 408 -11.65 19.59 -2.95
N LEU A 409 -10.75 20.01 -2.05
CA LEU A 409 -10.15 19.15 -1.01
C LEU A 409 -11.17 18.28 -0.27
N HIS A 410 -12.34 18.83 0.10
CA HIS A 410 -13.36 18.08 0.84
C HIS A 410 -13.95 16.87 0.07
N GLU A 411 -13.88 16.85 -1.26
CA GLU A 411 -14.25 15.69 -2.08
C GLU A 411 -13.12 14.66 -2.13
N MET A 412 -11.86 15.11 -2.22
CA MET A 412 -10.66 14.25 -2.15
C MET A 412 -10.51 13.54 -0.79
N LEU A 413 -11.06 14.13 0.28
CA LEU A 413 -11.09 13.53 1.61
C LEU A 413 -12.23 12.51 1.79
N ASP A 414 -13.22 12.45 0.91
CA ASP A 414 -14.42 11.61 1.07
C ASP A 414 -14.32 10.27 0.31
N ASP A 415 -13.29 9.49 0.66
CA ASP A 415 -12.88 8.21 0.06
C ASP A 415 -13.82 7.03 0.40
N LYS A 416 -15.11 7.16 0.09
CA LYS A 416 -16.15 6.17 0.42
C LYS A 416 -15.85 4.77 -0.11
N LEU A 417 -15.21 4.63 -1.28
CA LEU A 417 -14.86 3.32 -1.81
C LEU A 417 -13.79 2.63 -0.96
N ARG A 418 -12.80 3.37 -0.44
CA ARG A 418 -11.81 2.85 0.53
C ARG A 418 -12.45 2.46 1.86
N VAL A 419 -13.50 3.16 2.32
CA VAL A 419 -14.30 2.72 3.47
C VAL A 419 -15.00 1.38 3.21
N ILE A 420 -15.59 1.20 2.02
CA ILE A 420 -16.26 -0.05 1.61
C ILE A 420 -15.24 -1.19 1.49
N TYR A 421 -14.08 -0.92 0.88
CA TYR A 421 -12.94 -1.83 0.79
C TYR A 421 -12.56 -2.37 2.18
N TYR A 422 -12.22 -1.49 3.12
CA TYR A 422 -11.78 -1.93 4.46
C TYR A 422 -12.86 -2.67 5.23
N LYS A 423 -14.14 -2.26 5.14
CA LYS A 423 -15.25 -3.04 5.71
C LYS A 423 -15.29 -4.47 5.16
N GLY A 424 -15.20 -4.64 3.84
CA GLY A 424 -15.23 -5.95 3.19
C GLY A 424 -14.04 -6.82 3.56
N TYR A 425 -12.82 -6.29 3.45
CA TYR A 425 -11.60 -7.02 3.74
C TYR A 425 -11.50 -7.38 5.23
N LEU A 426 -11.77 -6.46 6.17
CA LEU A 426 -11.77 -6.79 7.60
C LEU A 426 -12.84 -7.82 7.97
N ALA A 427 -14.01 -7.82 7.33
CA ALA A 427 -15.00 -8.87 7.52
C ALA A 427 -14.48 -10.24 7.07
N ALA A 428 -13.88 -10.32 5.87
CA ALA A 428 -13.29 -11.55 5.35
C ALA A 428 -12.13 -12.07 6.21
N VAL A 429 -11.32 -11.16 6.75
CA VAL A 429 -10.24 -11.43 7.70
C VAL A 429 -10.77 -12.01 9.02
N ALA A 430 -11.82 -11.41 9.59
CA ALA A 430 -12.47 -11.93 10.79
C ALA A 430 -13.09 -13.33 10.57
N GLN A 431 -13.55 -13.64 9.35
CA GLN A 431 -13.98 -15.00 9.00
C GLN A 431 -12.80 -15.97 8.88
N ALA A 432 -11.65 -15.57 8.32
CA ALA A 432 -10.45 -16.40 8.27
C ALA A 432 -9.93 -16.79 9.67
N ILE A 433 -10.02 -15.89 10.65
CA ILE A 433 -9.72 -16.20 12.06
C ILE A 433 -10.68 -17.28 12.60
N LYS A 434 -11.97 -17.23 12.26
CA LYS A 434 -12.97 -18.24 12.65
C LYS A 434 -12.79 -19.58 11.93
N ASP A 435 -12.21 -19.58 10.73
CA ASP A 435 -11.79 -20.79 10.02
C ASP A 435 -10.59 -21.49 10.70
N GLY A 436 -9.90 -20.81 11.62
CA GLY A 436 -8.79 -21.33 12.41
C GLY A 436 -7.40 -20.87 11.96
N VAL A 437 -7.29 -19.89 11.07
CA VAL A 437 -6.01 -19.30 10.66
C VAL A 437 -5.35 -18.57 11.83
N ASP A 438 -4.06 -18.81 12.10
CA ASP A 438 -3.27 -18.09 13.11
C ASP A 438 -2.88 -16.68 12.62
N LEU A 439 -3.88 -15.82 12.45
CA LEU A 439 -3.69 -14.43 12.04
C LEU A 439 -3.64 -13.51 13.27
N ARG A 440 -2.58 -12.70 13.36
CA ARG A 440 -2.21 -11.94 14.57
C ARG A 440 -2.26 -10.42 14.41
N GLY A 441 -2.38 -9.91 13.18
CA GLY A 441 -2.56 -8.49 12.96
C GLY A 441 -2.84 -8.09 11.52
N TYR A 442 -3.20 -6.82 11.36
CA TYR A 442 -3.60 -6.19 10.10
C TYR A 442 -3.02 -4.77 10.01
N PHE A 443 -2.38 -4.46 8.88
CA PHE A 443 -1.78 -3.17 8.59
C PHE A 443 -2.42 -2.57 7.32
N ALA A 444 -3.08 -1.43 7.49
CA ALA A 444 -3.61 -0.67 6.35
C ALA A 444 -2.46 -0.07 5.53
N TRP A 445 -2.44 -0.37 4.24
CA TRP A 445 -1.65 0.37 3.26
C TRP A 445 -2.51 1.52 2.70
N SER A 446 -2.16 2.79 2.88
CA SER A 446 -1.00 3.34 3.60
C SER A 446 -1.43 4.34 4.69
N LEU A 447 -0.51 4.72 5.59
CA LEU A 447 -0.77 5.84 6.51
C LEU A 447 -0.98 7.15 5.72
N LEU A 448 -0.02 7.47 4.85
CA LEU A 448 0.04 8.70 4.06
C LEU A 448 -0.14 8.39 2.58
N ASP A 449 -0.76 9.30 1.83
CA ASP A 449 -0.49 9.43 0.39
C ASP A 449 1.02 9.67 0.21
N ASN A 450 1.62 9.04 -0.80
CA ASN A 450 3.08 8.89 -0.91
C ASN A 450 3.52 8.73 -2.38
N PHE A 451 4.82 8.58 -2.62
CA PHE A 451 5.36 8.32 -3.96
C PHE A 451 5.10 6.85 -4.36
N GLU A 452 4.11 6.60 -5.21
CA GLU A 452 3.70 5.27 -5.65
C GLU A 452 4.55 4.77 -6.84
N TRP A 453 5.84 4.64 -6.60
CA TRP A 453 6.80 3.99 -7.50
C TRP A 453 6.77 4.58 -8.93
N ALA A 454 6.56 3.75 -9.96
CA ALA A 454 6.49 4.21 -11.36
C ALA A 454 5.26 5.08 -11.68
N GLN A 455 4.24 5.10 -10.81
CA GLN A 455 3.06 5.98 -10.94
C GLN A 455 3.31 7.39 -10.39
N GLY A 456 4.41 7.59 -9.64
CA GLY A 456 4.71 8.87 -9.01
C GLY A 456 3.66 9.24 -7.96
N TYR A 457 3.16 10.47 -8.01
CA TYR A 457 2.12 10.97 -7.09
C TYR A 457 0.70 10.86 -7.67
N THR A 458 0.52 10.15 -8.80
CA THR A 458 -0.78 10.02 -9.48
C THR A 458 -1.76 9.07 -8.79
N LYS A 459 -1.30 8.21 -7.86
CA LYS A 459 -2.13 7.26 -7.11
C LYS A 459 -2.05 7.55 -5.61
N ARG A 460 -3.20 7.54 -4.93
CA ARG A 460 -3.33 7.94 -3.52
C ARG A 460 -3.85 6.78 -2.66
N PHE A 461 -2.93 6.08 -2.00
CA PHE A 461 -3.23 4.94 -1.10
C PHE A 461 -3.53 5.32 0.36
N GLY A 462 -3.28 6.57 0.76
CA GLY A 462 -3.27 6.97 2.16
C GLY A 462 -4.64 7.03 2.81
N LEU A 463 -4.71 6.59 4.06
CA LEU A 463 -5.75 6.99 5.02
C LEU A 463 -5.70 8.50 5.30
N VAL A 464 -4.51 9.09 5.24
CA VAL A 464 -4.27 10.53 5.37
C VAL A 464 -3.86 11.09 4.01
N TYR A 465 -4.65 12.04 3.51
CA TYR A 465 -4.29 12.84 2.35
C TYR A 465 -3.09 13.72 2.67
N VAL A 466 -2.12 13.76 1.77
CA VAL A 466 -1.01 14.71 1.84
C VAL A 466 -1.17 15.73 0.71
N ASP A 467 -1.23 17.01 1.09
CA ASP A 467 -1.30 18.10 0.11
C ASP A 467 0.09 18.38 -0.46
N TYR A 468 0.36 17.84 -1.65
CA TYR A 468 1.62 18.01 -2.36
C TYR A 468 1.87 19.46 -2.82
N LYS A 469 0.86 20.34 -2.77
CA LYS A 469 0.93 21.72 -3.23
C LYS A 469 0.90 22.72 -2.07
N ASP A 470 0.16 22.43 -1.00
CA ASP A 470 0.11 23.21 0.23
C ASP A 470 0.97 22.59 1.35
N GLY A 471 2.30 22.73 1.19
CA GLY A 471 3.26 22.54 2.26
C GLY A 471 3.33 21.13 2.87
N LEU A 472 2.90 20.09 2.16
CA LEU A 472 2.84 18.70 2.63
C LEU A 472 1.95 18.52 3.87
N THR A 473 0.87 19.30 3.98
CA THR A 473 -0.08 19.21 5.10
C THR A 473 -0.84 17.88 5.09
N ARG A 474 -1.08 17.31 6.28
CA ARG A 474 -1.75 16.01 6.48
C ARG A 474 -3.23 16.18 6.85
N HIS A 475 -4.12 15.56 6.07
CA HIS A 475 -5.57 15.64 6.24
C HIS A 475 -6.21 14.24 6.29
N PRO A 476 -6.72 13.75 7.44
CA PRO A 476 -7.36 12.43 7.52
C PRO A 476 -8.60 12.31 6.63
N LYS A 477 -8.69 11.24 5.83
CA LYS A 477 -9.82 10.94 4.93
C LYS A 477 -10.98 10.24 5.68
N SER A 478 -12.12 10.06 5.00
CA SER A 478 -13.30 9.33 5.48
C SER A 478 -12.96 7.91 6.02
N SER A 479 -12.01 7.21 5.40
CA SER A 479 -11.45 5.92 5.83
C SER A 479 -10.69 5.97 7.15
N ALA A 480 -9.85 6.98 7.37
CA ALA A 480 -9.17 7.21 8.65
C ALA A 480 -10.17 7.44 9.79
N TYR A 481 -11.19 8.28 9.55
CA TYR A 481 -12.27 8.48 10.52
C TYR A 481 -13.15 7.24 10.72
N TRP A 482 -13.24 6.35 9.73
CA TRP A 482 -13.91 5.06 9.90
C TRP A 482 -13.10 4.12 10.81
N PHE A 483 -11.78 3.99 10.62
CA PHE A 483 -10.92 3.24 11.54
C PHE A 483 -10.99 3.79 12.97
N LEU A 484 -10.94 5.12 13.15
CA LEU A 484 -11.10 5.75 14.46
C LEU A 484 -12.43 5.38 15.14
N ARG A 485 -13.53 5.23 14.38
CA ARG A 485 -14.81 4.72 14.91
C ARG A 485 -14.76 3.22 15.19
N PHE A 486 -14.16 2.43 14.30
CA PHE A 486 -14.03 0.97 14.42
C PHE A 486 -13.28 0.55 15.70
N PHE A 487 -12.22 1.27 16.07
CA PHE A 487 -11.48 1.03 17.34
C PHE A 487 -12.25 1.50 18.58
N LYS A 488 -13.17 2.44 18.43
CA LYS A 488 -13.98 3.01 19.52
C LYS A 488 -15.27 2.22 19.71
N VAL A 489 -15.19 1.15 20.48
CA VAL A 489 -16.38 0.48 21.04
C VAL A 489 -17.23 1.51 21.80
N ASP A 490 -18.55 1.50 21.57
CA ASP A 490 -19.53 2.51 22.03
C ASP A 490 -19.47 2.79 23.56
N GLU A 491 -19.88 3.94 24.12
CA GLU A 491 -20.89 4.90 23.63
C GLU A 491 -20.69 6.34 24.20
N VAL A 492 -19.45 6.86 24.34
CA VAL A 492 -19.22 8.16 25.03
C VAL A 492 -18.42 9.22 24.22
N SER A 493 -17.52 8.84 23.31
CA SER A 493 -16.54 9.81 22.76
C SER A 493 -16.92 10.57 21.48
N LEU A 494 -18.09 10.31 20.87
CA LEU A 494 -18.51 11.05 19.66
C LEU A 494 -18.89 12.51 19.97
N ALA A 495 -19.41 12.79 21.16
CA ALA A 495 -19.72 14.15 21.60
C ALA A 495 -18.46 14.98 21.91
N SER A 496 -17.38 14.36 22.41
CA SER A 496 -16.12 15.07 22.67
C SER A 496 -15.34 15.38 21.39
N LEU A 497 -15.31 14.44 20.42
CA LEU A 497 -14.68 14.67 19.11
C LEU A 497 -15.27 15.88 18.36
N ARG A 498 -16.60 16.05 18.40
CA ARG A 498 -17.27 17.18 17.72
C ARG A 498 -16.92 18.56 18.31
N ASN A 499 -16.36 18.57 19.53
CA ASN A 499 -15.85 19.77 20.18
C ASN A 499 -14.32 19.91 20.02
N SER A 500 -13.56 18.81 20.03
CA SER A 500 -12.09 18.86 19.88
C SER A 500 -11.60 19.26 18.48
N PHE A 501 -12.46 19.19 17.45
CA PHE A 501 -12.17 19.69 16.10
C PHE A 501 -12.82 21.06 15.80
N ARG A 502 -13.26 21.79 16.83
CA ARG A 502 -13.77 23.17 16.70
C ARG A 502 -12.87 24.23 17.32
N ASP A 503 -11.97 23.84 18.21
CA ASP A 503 -10.91 24.69 18.75
C ASP A 503 -9.60 24.51 17.95
N ASP A 504 -9.63 24.90 16.67
CA ASP A 504 -8.47 25.45 15.98
C ASP A 504 -8.95 26.57 15.05
N THR A 505 -8.32 27.73 15.21
CA THR A 505 -8.84 29.06 14.87
C THR A 505 -9.29 29.30 13.43
N TYR A 506 -10.58 29.56 13.20
CA TYR A 506 -11.06 30.59 12.24
C TYR A 506 -12.51 31.01 12.57
N ALA A 507 -12.67 32.22 13.12
CA ALA A 507 -13.99 32.80 13.40
C ALA A 507 -14.06 34.26 12.89
N PRO A 508 -14.81 34.55 11.81
CA PRO A 508 -15.09 35.93 11.43
C PRO A 508 -16.15 36.54 12.39
N GLN A 509 -15.91 37.79 12.78
CA GLN A 509 -16.70 38.51 13.78
C GLN A 509 -18.10 38.86 13.28
N ILE A 510 -19.15 38.16 13.75
CA ILE A 510 -20.54 38.67 13.72
C ILE A 510 -21.24 38.33 15.05
N ALA A 511 -21.09 39.21 16.06
CA ALA A 511 -22.04 39.39 17.17
C ALA A 511 -21.59 40.51 18.14
N GLN A 512 -21.82 41.77 17.78
CA GLN A 512 -22.17 42.79 18.77
C GLN A 512 -23.62 43.23 18.53
N LEU A 513 -24.27 43.78 19.56
CA LEU A 513 -25.68 44.23 19.61
C LEU A 513 -26.74 43.14 19.92
N LYS A 514 -26.64 42.59 21.13
CA LYS A 514 -27.77 42.64 22.10
C LYS A 514 -27.23 43.42 23.30
N THR A 515 -27.80 44.51 23.80
CA THR A 515 -29.21 44.83 24.00
C THR A 515 -29.42 46.35 24.13
N THR A 516 -30.58 46.86 23.71
CA THR A 516 -31.33 47.90 24.44
C THR A 516 -32.77 47.94 23.90
N SER A 517 -33.69 48.39 24.75
CA SER A 517 -35.14 48.20 24.64
C SER A 517 -35.86 49.26 23.80
N GLU A 518 -37.00 48.85 23.23
CA GLU A 518 -38.25 49.61 23.12
C GLU A 518 -38.18 51.14 22.88
N THR A 519 -38.60 51.59 21.70
CA THR A 519 -39.91 52.24 21.50
C THR A 519 -40.11 52.65 20.05
N SER A 520 -41.37 52.77 19.62
CA SER A 520 -41.74 53.24 18.28
C SER A 520 -42.29 54.67 18.33
N THR A 521 -41.80 55.58 17.48
CA THR A 521 -42.67 56.56 16.77
C THR A 521 -41.91 57.43 15.73
N HIS A 522 -42.57 57.61 14.59
CA HIS A 522 -42.67 58.80 13.69
C HIS A 522 -41.47 59.70 13.29
N CYS A 523 -41.52 60.05 11.98
CA CYS A 523 -41.10 61.32 11.36
C CYS A 523 -39.59 61.63 11.31
N SER A 524 -39.08 62.48 10.41
CA SER A 524 -39.51 62.99 9.09
C SER A 524 -38.34 63.84 8.53
N PHE A 525 -38.18 63.90 7.19
CA PHE A 525 -37.50 64.97 6.42
C PHE A 525 -36.07 65.45 6.80
N GLY A 526 -35.19 65.55 5.80
CA GLY A 526 -33.86 66.16 5.98
C GLY A 526 -33.03 66.25 4.69
N ILE A 527 -33.50 67.04 3.71
CA ILE A 527 -32.74 67.33 2.47
C ILE A 527 -31.63 68.33 2.76
N ALA A 528 -30.41 68.09 2.27
CA ALA A 528 -29.42 69.15 1.97
C ALA A 528 -28.52 68.75 0.79
N PHE A 529 -28.43 69.62 -0.21
CA PHE A 529 -27.64 69.43 -1.44
C PHE A 529 -26.19 69.92 -1.29
N GLY A 530 -25.28 69.35 -2.08
CA GLY A 530 -23.92 69.85 -2.30
C GLY A 530 -23.38 69.41 -3.66
N THR A 531 -23.68 70.19 -4.70
CA THR A 531 -23.36 69.89 -6.11
C THR A 531 -21.97 70.34 -6.53
N LEU A 532 -21.29 69.56 -7.39
CA LEU A 532 -20.77 70.01 -8.70
C LEU A 532 -20.34 68.80 -9.59
N LYS A 533 -20.47 68.98 -10.91
CA LYS A 533 -20.30 68.04 -12.06
C LYS A 533 -19.52 68.81 -13.17
N PRO A 534 -19.22 68.26 -14.36
CA PRO A 534 -19.00 66.86 -14.84
C PRO A 534 -17.54 66.72 -15.38
N GLU A 535 -17.06 65.70 -16.10
CA GLU A 535 -17.39 65.18 -17.46
C GLU A 535 -16.99 63.67 -17.53
N GLU A 536 -17.95 62.78 -17.84
CA GLU A 536 -18.06 61.97 -19.08
C GLU A 536 -17.17 60.71 -19.09
N GLU A 537 -17.71 59.54 -18.71
CA GLU A 537 -18.45 58.52 -19.51
C GLU A 537 -17.49 57.45 -20.12
N CYS A 538 -17.79 56.14 -20.31
CA CYS A 538 -18.75 55.13 -19.81
C CYS A 538 -18.39 53.79 -20.54
N ASP A 539 -18.68 52.54 -20.14
CA ASP A 539 -19.14 51.85 -18.91
C ASP A 539 -18.67 50.34 -19.08
N TYR A 540 -18.46 49.43 -18.11
CA TYR A 540 -19.40 48.70 -17.22
C TYR A 540 -20.60 48.03 -17.95
N GLN A 541 -21.09 46.81 -17.67
CA GLN A 541 -20.74 45.67 -16.78
C GLN A 541 -20.89 44.35 -17.61
N THR A 542 -20.62 43.10 -17.19
CA THR A 542 -20.55 42.43 -15.87
C THR A 542 -21.87 42.29 -15.09
N HIS A 543 -22.91 41.69 -15.68
CA HIS A 543 -23.92 40.96 -14.90
C HIS A 543 -24.66 39.91 -15.75
N LEU A 544 -24.52 38.63 -15.42
CA LEU A 544 -25.49 37.54 -15.69
C LEU A 544 -25.06 36.26 -14.94
N MET A 545 -25.25 36.23 -13.62
CA MET A 545 -25.32 35.01 -12.81
C MET A 545 -26.34 35.22 -11.69
N GLN A 546 -27.62 35.31 -12.05
CA GLN A 546 -28.73 35.28 -11.10
C GLN A 546 -30.09 34.96 -11.77
N THR A 547 -30.15 33.93 -12.62
CA THR A 547 -31.42 33.30 -13.08
C THR A 547 -31.17 31.90 -13.67
N GLU A 548 -31.01 30.86 -12.85
CA GLU A 548 -31.06 29.46 -13.32
C GLU A 548 -32.13 28.58 -12.65
N GLU A 549 -32.79 29.04 -11.58
CA GLU A 549 -33.85 28.25 -10.93
C GLU A 549 -35.29 28.52 -11.44
N GLU A 550 -35.53 29.53 -12.29
CA GLU A 550 -36.87 29.82 -12.84
C GLU A 550 -37.07 29.40 -14.31
N ALA A 551 -36.04 28.88 -15.00
CA ALA A 551 -36.11 28.50 -16.42
C ALA A 551 -36.50 27.02 -16.68
N LYS A 552 -37.18 26.35 -15.73
CA LYS A 552 -37.60 24.93 -15.84
C LYS A 552 -39.11 24.69 -16.00
N CYS A 553 -39.91 25.73 -16.26
CA CYS A 553 -41.34 25.56 -16.54
C CYS A 553 -41.72 25.99 -17.97
N GLY A 554 -41.78 25.02 -18.88
CA GLY A 554 -42.46 25.13 -20.19
C GLY A 554 -41.62 25.56 -21.38
N MET A 555 -40.95 24.60 -22.06
CA MET A 555 -40.55 24.73 -23.47
C MET A 555 -40.42 23.36 -24.15
N ASP A 556 -40.63 23.33 -25.47
CA ASP A 556 -40.95 22.14 -26.28
C ASP A 556 -39.71 21.30 -26.72
N LYS A 557 -39.93 20.03 -27.06
CA LYS A 557 -38.89 19.03 -27.34
C LYS A 557 -37.96 19.39 -28.51
N THR A 558 -38.45 20.09 -29.52
CA THR A 558 -37.71 20.40 -30.75
C THR A 558 -36.57 21.40 -30.55
N ALA A 559 -36.53 22.13 -29.42
CA ALA A 559 -35.45 23.07 -29.10
C ALA A 559 -34.25 22.42 -28.38
N ARG A 560 -34.31 21.11 -28.05
CA ARG A 560 -33.22 20.41 -27.34
C ARG A 560 -32.15 19.81 -28.24
N GLU A 561 -32.47 19.51 -29.49
CA GLU A 561 -31.51 18.87 -30.41
C GLU A 561 -30.51 19.89 -31.01
N ASP A 562 -30.96 21.12 -31.28
CA ASP A 562 -30.16 22.18 -31.94
C ASP A 562 -29.04 22.76 -31.04
N ILE A 563 -29.12 22.56 -29.72
CA ILE A 563 -28.06 22.91 -28.76
C ILE A 563 -27.03 21.79 -28.65
N SER A 564 -27.45 20.52 -28.79
CA SER A 564 -26.55 19.37 -28.68
C SER A 564 -25.55 19.30 -29.84
N THR A 565 -25.93 19.75 -31.05
CA THR A 565 -25.04 19.74 -32.21
C THR A 565 -23.98 20.84 -32.15
N LYS A 566 -24.29 22.02 -31.58
CA LYS A 566 -23.32 23.14 -31.48
C LYS A 566 -22.25 22.98 -30.40
N ILE A 567 -22.46 22.11 -29.42
CA ILE A 567 -21.46 21.81 -28.38
C ILE A 567 -20.37 20.86 -28.91
N GLN A 568 -20.68 19.99 -29.88
CA GLN A 568 -19.70 19.09 -30.49
C GLN A 568 -18.68 19.81 -31.41
N GLU A 569 -19.01 20.95 -32.01
CA GLU A 569 -18.07 21.70 -32.86
C GLU A 569 -17.02 22.50 -32.07
N TYR A 570 -17.20 22.72 -30.76
CA TYR A 570 -16.24 23.46 -29.93
C TYR A 570 -15.21 22.57 -29.19
N SER A 571 -15.37 21.24 -29.20
CA SER A 571 -14.46 20.29 -28.52
C SER A 571 -13.45 19.63 -29.46
N SER A 572 -13.12 20.26 -30.59
CA SER A 572 -12.17 19.73 -31.60
C SER A 572 -11.17 20.79 -32.12
N ARG A 573 -10.74 21.71 -31.24
CA ARG A 573 -9.64 22.65 -31.46
C ARG A 573 -8.74 22.75 -30.24
#